data_AF-A0A6J7R2V2-F1
#
_entry.id   AF-A0A6J7R2V2-F1
#
_cell.length_a   1.000
_cell.length_b   1.000
_cell.length_c   1.000
_cell.angle_alpha   90.00
_cell.angle_beta   90.00
_cell.angle_gamma   90.00
#
_symmetry.space_group_name_H-M   'P 1'
#
loop_
_entity.id
_entity.type
_entity.pdbx_description
1 polymer ?
#
loop_
_entity_poly.entity_id
_entity_poly.type
_entity_poly.pdbx_seq_one_letter_code
_entity_poly.pdbx_strand_id
1 'polypeptide(L)'
;MVGVLLAGDEAVLVSRRLQLPLPVLDQVDTDAALAASLIAVEVAEPGRPLRELGDPVRLAAMLGLTPAEHPHAEAAARSVRGSRDAAIALLAAPRQLPLNGEVATVSSADGSTLDLLSHLARLREGVAPEVVRCRLPHSDGSFREHEVDDLWGVDLTALGERAVARPGAVNDRSVALALLAPPPNEGPSQAGAVVALEALDRRFVWAGTEAEAALAGALTTPGAQRSAIVVDIGAGTIDVVGTSAVGTVLAGAGELLTVSVAELMGISRGQAEWVKRGPCERVEAPHVLVDESGLRRFADEPVPTGSVGWLVVPGPAGPLPFEQRLAPSEWRALRLTLKQDLIGGNIRRAVSSGVGQSDVIVVGGPAGDDEVLDCVARALPGAIPGRGNVAGVLGHRWAVAYGLVVLATLLSADGAGSTHD
;
A
#
# COMPACT_ATOMS: atom_id res chain seq x y z
N MET A 1 0.80 37.79 -27.09
CA MET A 1 1.33 36.75 -26.19
C MET A 1 0.50 36.80 -24.92
N VAL A 2 -0.15 35.70 -24.55
CA VAL A 2 -1.06 35.64 -23.38
C VAL A 2 -0.51 34.78 -22.24
N GLY A 3 0.61 34.08 -22.47
CA GLY A 3 1.32 33.26 -21.49
C GLY A 3 2.62 32.73 -22.09
N VAL A 4 3.46 32.11 -21.27
CA VAL A 4 4.75 31.51 -21.64
C VAL A 4 4.84 30.10 -21.01
N LEU A 5 5.22 29.11 -21.82
CA LEU A 5 5.49 27.74 -21.36
C LEU A 5 6.96 27.42 -21.66
N LEU A 6 7.67 26.89 -20.67
CA LEU A 6 9.10 26.60 -20.74
C LEU A 6 9.33 25.12 -20.41
N ALA A 7 10.29 24.50 -21.10
CA ALA A 7 10.75 23.15 -20.73
C ALA A 7 11.67 23.18 -19.51
N GLY A 8 12.54 24.19 -19.40
CA GLY A 8 13.48 24.35 -18.29
C GLY A 8 12.88 25.04 -17.07
N ASP A 9 13.47 24.80 -15.90
CA ASP A 9 13.10 25.37 -14.58
C ASP A 9 13.49 26.86 -14.46
N GLU A 10 12.87 27.71 -15.28
CA GLU A 10 13.27 29.12 -15.47
C GLU A 10 12.09 30.11 -15.38
N ALA A 11 10.89 29.70 -14.96
CA ALA A 11 9.71 30.56 -15.01
C ALA A 11 9.89 31.86 -14.20
N VAL A 12 10.55 31.78 -13.04
CA VAL A 12 10.84 32.95 -12.21
C VAL A 12 11.83 33.90 -12.90
N LEU A 13 12.85 33.36 -13.57
CA LEU A 13 13.86 34.17 -14.26
C LEU A 13 13.25 34.90 -15.46
N VAL A 14 12.41 34.20 -16.23
CA VAL A 14 11.73 34.75 -17.40
C VAL A 14 10.68 35.78 -16.99
N SER A 15 9.78 35.43 -16.05
CA SER A 15 8.70 36.34 -15.61
C SER A 15 9.22 37.69 -15.09
N ARG A 16 10.37 37.71 -14.40
CA ARG A 16 11.02 38.94 -13.92
C ARG A 16 11.57 39.85 -15.02
N ARG A 17 11.69 39.36 -16.25
CA ARG A 17 12.25 40.07 -17.41
C ARG A 17 11.20 40.45 -18.45
N LEU A 18 9.96 39.98 -18.30
CA LEU A 18 8.86 40.37 -19.18
C LEU A 18 8.39 41.80 -18.87
N GLN A 19 8.04 42.54 -19.92
CA GLN A 19 7.49 43.89 -19.78
C GLN A 19 6.03 43.91 -19.28
N LEU A 20 5.32 42.78 -19.43
CA LEU A 20 3.94 42.58 -19.00
C LEU A 20 3.86 41.39 -18.03
N PRO A 21 2.98 41.43 -17.01
CA PRO A 21 2.76 40.31 -16.12
C PRO A 21 1.94 39.24 -16.85
N LEU A 22 2.65 38.27 -17.43
CA LEU A 22 2.04 37.11 -18.09
C LEU A 22 2.20 35.86 -17.21
N PRO A 23 1.26 34.90 -17.27
CA PRO A 23 1.47 33.59 -16.66
C PRO A 23 2.66 32.89 -17.34
N VAL A 24 3.63 32.44 -16.54
CA VAL A 24 4.81 31.71 -16.99
C VAL A 24 4.88 30.39 -16.23
N LEU A 25 4.87 29.27 -16.96
CA LEU A 25 5.07 27.93 -16.40
C LEU A 25 6.37 27.35 -16.95
N ASP A 26 7.07 26.62 -16.10
CA ASP A 26 8.24 25.81 -16.42
C ASP A 26 7.94 24.31 -16.31
N GLN A 27 8.92 23.49 -16.71
CA GLN A 27 8.86 22.03 -16.66
C GLN A 27 7.68 21.43 -17.43
N VAL A 28 7.26 22.09 -18.50
CA VAL A 28 6.13 21.67 -19.35
C VAL A 28 6.62 20.71 -20.44
N ASP A 29 5.81 19.69 -20.76
CA ASP A 29 5.98 18.87 -21.98
C ASP A 29 5.73 19.75 -23.21
N THR A 30 6.80 20.33 -23.76
CA THR A 30 6.72 21.25 -24.90
C THR A 30 6.28 20.57 -26.18
N ASP A 31 6.53 19.26 -26.34
CA ASP A 31 6.09 18.53 -27.52
C ASP A 31 4.57 18.36 -27.50
N ALA A 32 4.00 18.00 -26.34
CA ALA A 32 2.55 17.97 -26.16
C ALA A 32 1.92 19.35 -26.34
N ALA A 33 2.57 20.41 -25.84
CA ALA A 33 2.11 21.79 -26.02
C ALA A 33 2.10 22.20 -27.50
N LEU A 34 3.16 21.87 -28.26
CA LEU A 34 3.24 22.18 -29.69
C LEU A 34 2.23 21.41 -30.53
N ALA A 35 1.84 20.21 -30.10
CA ALA A 35 0.81 19.39 -30.74
C ALA A 35 -0.63 19.81 -30.40
N ALA A 36 -0.81 20.73 -29.45
CA ALA A 36 -2.13 21.17 -29.01
C ALA A 36 -2.77 22.16 -29.99
N SER A 37 -4.09 22.02 -30.18
CA SER A 37 -4.88 23.02 -30.91
C SER A 37 -5.17 24.25 -30.06
N LEU A 38 -5.25 24.08 -28.74
CA LEU A 38 -5.47 25.13 -27.77
C LEU A 38 -4.84 24.76 -26.43
N ILE A 39 -4.31 25.75 -25.71
CA ILE A 39 -3.80 25.55 -24.35
C ILE A 39 -4.40 26.61 -23.44
N ALA A 40 -4.99 26.17 -22.34
CA ALA A 40 -5.42 27.02 -21.24
C ALA A 40 -4.34 27.02 -20.16
N VAL A 41 -3.93 28.21 -19.71
CA VAL A 41 -2.79 28.40 -18.80
C VAL A 41 -3.21 29.29 -17.64
N GLU A 42 -2.94 28.87 -16.41
CA GLU A 42 -3.21 29.64 -15.21
C GLU A 42 -2.05 29.50 -14.22
N VAL A 43 -1.64 30.62 -13.62
CA VAL A 43 -0.68 30.70 -12.51
C VAL A 43 -1.32 31.52 -11.41
N ALA A 44 -1.66 30.87 -10.30
CA ALA A 44 -2.23 31.52 -9.13
C ALA A 44 -1.17 32.25 -8.30
N GLU A 45 -1.62 33.22 -7.50
CA GLU A 45 -0.77 33.91 -6.53
C GLU A 45 -0.21 32.92 -5.48
N PRO A 46 0.97 33.20 -4.88
CA PRO A 46 1.51 32.37 -3.82
C PRO A 46 0.51 32.10 -2.69
N GLY A 47 0.28 30.82 -2.39
CA GLY A 47 -0.66 30.38 -1.36
C GLY A 47 -2.13 30.33 -1.80
N ARG A 48 -2.44 30.59 -3.08
CA ARG A 48 -3.77 30.40 -3.66
C ARG A 48 -3.77 29.25 -4.67
N PRO A 49 -4.84 28.45 -4.72
CA PRO A 49 -4.99 27.43 -5.76
C PRO A 49 -5.54 28.03 -7.06
N LEU A 50 -5.44 27.27 -8.13
CA LEU A 50 -6.13 27.51 -9.40
C LEU A 50 -7.64 27.66 -9.20
N ARG A 51 -8.26 28.59 -9.93
CA ARG A 51 -9.71 28.85 -9.90
C ARG A 51 -10.38 28.62 -11.24
N GLU A 52 -9.69 28.92 -12.34
CA GLU A 52 -10.27 28.81 -13.68
C GLU A 52 -10.08 27.38 -14.21
N LEU A 53 -8.85 26.85 -14.21
CA LEU A 53 -8.55 25.50 -14.67
C LEU A 53 -9.04 24.40 -13.72
N GLY A 54 -9.19 24.72 -12.43
CA GLY A 54 -9.73 23.80 -11.43
C GLY A 54 -11.26 23.69 -11.43
N ASP A 55 -11.96 24.54 -12.19
CA ASP A 55 -13.41 24.53 -12.35
C ASP A 55 -13.78 23.89 -13.71
N PRO A 56 -14.46 22.74 -13.72
CA PRO A 56 -14.73 22.02 -14.97
C PRO A 56 -15.67 22.76 -15.91
N VAL A 57 -16.58 23.59 -15.39
CA VAL A 57 -17.51 24.37 -16.21
C VAL A 57 -16.77 25.51 -16.90
N ARG A 58 -15.87 26.19 -16.18
CA ARG A 58 -15.02 27.25 -16.73
C ARG A 58 -14.03 26.68 -17.73
N LEU A 59 -13.37 25.58 -17.40
CA LEU A 59 -12.44 24.90 -18.29
C LEU A 59 -13.12 24.47 -19.59
N ALA A 60 -14.31 23.86 -19.51
CA ALA A 60 -15.08 23.48 -20.70
C ALA A 60 -15.42 24.69 -21.58
N ALA A 61 -15.83 25.81 -20.98
CA ALA A 61 -16.10 27.04 -21.70
C ALA A 61 -14.84 27.64 -22.34
N MET A 62 -13.71 27.67 -21.63
CA MET A 62 -12.42 28.17 -22.14
C MET A 62 -11.91 27.36 -23.32
N LEU A 63 -12.08 26.04 -23.28
CA LEU A 63 -11.65 25.12 -24.33
C LEU A 63 -12.70 24.93 -25.44
N GLY A 64 -13.89 25.52 -25.31
CA GLY A 64 -14.97 25.39 -26.30
C GLY A 64 -15.52 23.97 -26.42
N LEU A 65 -15.50 23.20 -25.32
CA LEU A 65 -15.91 21.80 -25.31
C LEU A 65 -17.43 21.66 -25.43
N THR A 66 -17.86 20.59 -26.10
CA THR A 66 -19.27 20.21 -26.22
C THR A 66 -19.75 19.49 -24.94
N PRO A 67 -21.08 19.37 -24.71
CA PRO A 67 -21.61 18.62 -23.57
C PRO A 67 -21.14 17.16 -23.49
N ALA A 68 -20.83 16.52 -24.62
CA ALA A 68 -20.29 15.17 -24.65
C ALA A 68 -18.84 15.09 -24.13
N GLU A 69 -18.10 16.19 -24.16
CA GLU A 69 -16.69 16.29 -23.75
C GLU A 69 -16.53 16.85 -22.32
N HIS A 70 -17.62 17.30 -21.69
CA HIS A 70 -17.59 17.77 -20.30
C HIS A 70 -16.96 16.79 -19.29
N PRO A 71 -17.13 15.45 -19.42
CA PRO A 71 -16.43 14.51 -18.55
C PRO A 71 -14.89 14.60 -18.65
N HIS A 72 -14.35 14.95 -19.82
CA HIS A 72 -12.91 15.18 -19.99
C HIS A 72 -12.47 16.47 -19.28
N ALA A 73 -13.28 17.53 -19.36
CA ALA A 73 -13.05 18.76 -18.61
C ALA A 73 -13.09 18.50 -17.10
N GLU A 74 -14.03 17.67 -16.64
CA GLU A 74 -14.13 17.26 -15.24
C GLU A 74 -12.88 16.51 -14.78
N ALA A 75 -12.42 15.54 -15.55
CA ALA A 75 -11.20 14.79 -15.25
C ALA A 75 -9.96 15.70 -15.21
N ALA A 76 -9.79 16.59 -16.20
CA ALA A 76 -8.64 17.49 -16.28
C ALA A 76 -8.67 18.56 -15.17
N ALA A 77 -9.82 19.14 -14.86
CA ALA A 77 -9.96 20.09 -13.76
C ALA A 77 -9.70 19.43 -12.40
N ARG A 78 -10.10 18.15 -12.24
CA ARG A 78 -9.83 17.37 -11.03
C ARG A 78 -8.33 17.12 -10.85
N SER A 79 -7.59 16.82 -11.93
CA SER A 79 -6.16 16.50 -11.84
C SER A 79 -5.27 17.71 -11.50
N VAL A 80 -5.76 18.94 -11.66
CA VAL A 80 -5.02 20.17 -11.30
C VAL A 80 -5.61 20.88 -10.07
N ARG A 81 -6.61 20.29 -9.41
CA ARG A 81 -7.33 20.92 -8.30
C ARG A 81 -6.44 21.11 -7.08
N GLY A 82 -6.23 22.35 -6.65
CA GLY A 82 -5.37 22.66 -5.51
C GLY A 82 -3.91 22.87 -5.90
N SER A 83 -3.55 22.67 -7.16
CA SER A 83 -2.28 23.14 -7.73
C SER A 83 -2.23 24.67 -7.72
N ARG A 84 -1.01 25.23 -7.79
CA ARG A 84 -0.78 26.67 -7.93
C ARG A 84 -0.76 27.09 -9.41
N ASP A 85 -0.23 26.24 -10.27
CA ASP A 85 -0.09 26.49 -11.70
C ASP A 85 -0.43 25.22 -12.48
N ALA A 86 -0.98 25.41 -13.68
CA ALA A 86 -1.19 24.32 -14.64
C ALA A 86 -1.35 24.85 -16.07
N ALA A 87 -1.05 23.97 -17.04
CA ALA A 87 -1.42 24.13 -18.43
C ALA A 87 -2.24 22.90 -18.86
N ILE A 88 -3.43 23.15 -19.41
CA ILE A 88 -4.30 22.10 -19.96
C ILE A 88 -4.36 22.27 -21.48
N ALA A 89 -3.86 21.26 -22.17
CA ALA A 89 -3.80 21.22 -23.63
C ALA A 89 -4.98 20.44 -24.22
N LEU A 90 -5.66 21.05 -25.18
CA LEU A 90 -6.60 20.37 -26.06
C LEU A 90 -5.82 19.84 -27.27
N LEU A 91 -5.72 18.52 -27.39
CA LEU A 91 -5.01 17.88 -28.49
C LEU A 91 -5.96 17.66 -29.68
N ALA A 92 -5.46 17.87 -30.90
CA ALA A 92 -6.24 17.69 -32.13
C ALA A 92 -6.62 16.22 -32.39
N ALA A 93 -5.84 15.28 -31.86
CA ALA A 93 -6.15 13.86 -31.80
C ALA A 93 -5.83 13.36 -30.39
N PRO A 94 -6.59 12.38 -29.86
CA PRO A 94 -6.24 11.78 -28.59
C PRO A 94 -4.82 11.20 -28.68
N ARG A 95 -3.97 11.56 -27.71
CA ARG A 95 -2.66 10.91 -27.55
C ARG A 95 -2.97 9.44 -27.25
N GLN A 96 -2.78 8.56 -28.23
CA GLN A 96 -2.76 7.12 -27.99
C GLN A 96 -1.58 6.87 -27.05
N LEU A 97 -1.87 6.71 -25.76
CA LEU A 97 -0.93 6.04 -24.89
C LEU A 97 -0.80 4.60 -25.42
N PRO A 98 0.41 4.03 -25.43
CA PRO A 98 0.64 2.66 -25.91
C PRO A 98 0.04 1.67 -24.91
N LEU A 99 -1.29 1.63 -24.83
CA LEU A 99 -2.03 0.48 -24.36
C LEU A 99 -2.53 -0.14 -25.65
N ASN A 100 -1.96 -1.27 -26.05
CA ASN A 100 -2.34 -2.02 -27.24
C ASN A 100 -3.78 -2.59 -27.11
N GLY A 101 -4.78 -1.83 -26.68
CA GLY A 101 -6.15 -2.30 -26.41
C GLY A 101 -6.29 -3.38 -25.33
N GLU A 102 -5.20 -4.04 -24.93
CA GLU A 102 -5.16 -5.07 -23.91
C GLU A 102 -5.10 -4.42 -22.54
N VAL A 103 -6.05 -4.81 -21.68
CA VAL A 103 -6.19 -4.35 -20.31
C VAL A 103 -5.88 -5.52 -19.39
N ALA A 104 -5.30 -5.24 -18.22
CA ALA A 104 -5.13 -6.28 -17.20
C ALA A 104 -6.51 -6.81 -16.77
N THR A 105 -6.68 -8.12 -16.75
CA THR A 105 -7.96 -8.76 -16.43
C THR A 105 -7.83 -9.75 -15.28
N VAL A 106 -8.93 -9.96 -14.57
CA VAL A 106 -9.07 -10.95 -13.51
C VAL A 106 -10.27 -11.83 -13.85
N SER A 107 -10.04 -13.15 -13.85
CA SER A 107 -11.05 -14.16 -14.09
C SER A 107 -11.37 -14.90 -12.80
N SER A 108 -12.66 -15.06 -12.55
CA SER A 108 -13.18 -15.62 -11.30
C SER A 108 -13.65 -17.06 -11.50
N ALA A 109 -13.82 -17.81 -10.42
CA ALA A 109 -14.27 -19.21 -10.45
C ALA A 109 -15.64 -19.41 -11.12
N ASP A 110 -16.50 -18.38 -11.12
CA ASP A 110 -17.81 -18.37 -11.79
C ASP A 110 -17.74 -18.17 -13.32
N GLY A 111 -16.52 -18.03 -13.87
CA GLY A 111 -16.27 -17.80 -15.29
C GLY A 111 -16.37 -16.33 -15.72
N SER A 112 -16.73 -15.41 -14.81
CA SER A 112 -16.74 -13.97 -15.10
C SER A 112 -15.32 -13.42 -15.22
N THR A 113 -15.13 -12.45 -16.12
CA THR A 113 -13.87 -11.73 -16.27
C THR A 113 -14.12 -10.23 -16.20
N LEU A 114 -13.34 -9.54 -15.37
CA LEU A 114 -13.38 -8.10 -15.17
C LEU A 114 -12.01 -7.49 -15.48
N ASP A 115 -11.97 -6.21 -15.81
CA ASP A 115 -10.72 -5.47 -15.75
C ASP A 115 -10.22 -5.39 -14.29
N LEU A 116 -8.90 -5.31 -14.13
CA LEU A 116 -8.24 -5.33 -12.83
C LEU A 116 -8.73 -4.22 -11.89
N LEU A 117 -8.94 -3.00 -12.38
CA LEU A 117 -9.34 -1.87 -11.53
C LEU A 117 -10.77 -2.06 -11.01
N SER A 118 -11.69 -2.49 -11.87
CA SER A 118 -13.05 -2.87 -11.46
C SER A 118 -13.06 -4.03 -10.47
N HIS A 119 -12.20 -5.03 -10.68
CA HIS A 119 -12.06 -6.13 -9.74
C HIS A 119 -11.56 -5.66 -8.35
N LEU A 120 -10.51 -4.85 -8.30
CA LEU A 120 -9.99 -4.28 -7.06
C LEU A 120 -11.03 -3.40 -6.35
N ALA A 121 -11.85 -2.65 -7.08
CA ALA A 121 -12.96 -1.88 -6.50
C ALA A 121 -13.98 -2.81 -5.81
N ARG A 122 -14.43 -3.88 -6.48
CA ARG A 122 -15.38 -4.86 -5.91
C ARG A 122 -14.84 -5.63 -4.72
N LEU A 123 -13.56 -6.00 -4.77
CA LEU A 123 -12.85 -6.66 -3.66
C LEU A 123 -12.93 -5.83 -2.38
N ARG A 124 -12.79 -4.50 -2.50
CA ARG A 124 -12.82 -3.57 -1.36
C ARG A 124 -14.22 -3.34 -0.80
N GLU A 125 -15.25 -3.51 -1.62
CA GLU A 125 -16.65 -3.52 -1.20
C GLU A 125 -17.05 -4.85 -0.55
N GLY A 126 -16.18 -5.86 -0.57
CA GLY A 126 -16.46 -7.20 -0.03
C GLY A 126 -17.34 -8.06 -0.93
N VAL A 127 -17.44 -7.73 -2.23
CA VAL A 127 -18.39 -8.32 -3.19
C VAL A 127 -17.68 -9.07 -4.32
N ALA A 128 -16.48 -9.58 -4.08
CA ALA A 128 -15.70 -10.24 -5.14
C ALA A 128 -15.74 -11.77 -5.04
N PRO A 129 -15.96 -12.47 -6.17
CA PRO A 129 -15.83 -13.91 -6.27
C PRO A 129 -14.37 -14.36 -6.11
N GLU A 130 -14.20 -15.65 -5.79
CA GLU A 130 -12.91 -16.33 -5.74
C GLU A 130 -12.17 -16.17 -7.08
N VAL A 131 -10.92 -15.71 -7.01
CA VAL A 131 -10.09 -15.45 -8.19
C VAL A 131 -9.31 -16.71 -8.52
N VAL A 132 -9.33 -17.12 -9.78
CA VAL A 132 -8.60 -18.32 -10.24
C VAL A 132 -7.48 -17.98 -11.22
N ARG A 133 -7.59 -16.83 -11.90
CA ARG A 133 -6.61 -16.41 -12.90
C ARG A 133 -6.56 -14.90 -13.03
N CYS A 134 -5.38 -14.36 -13.31
CA CYS A 134 -5.22 -12.98 -13.76
C CYS A 134 -4.31 -12.91 -14.99
N ARG A 135 -4.53 -11.89 -15.83
CA ARG A 135 -3.71 -11.57 -16.99
C ARG A 135 -3.12 -10.19 -16.79
N LEU A 136 -1.79 -10.11 -16.65
CA LEU A 136 -1.09 -8.89 -16.25
C LEU A 136 -0.03 -8.48 -17.28
N PRO A 137 0.24 -7.17 -17.44
CA PRO A 137 1.32 -6.69 -18.29
C PRO A 137 2.69 -7.01 -17.67
N HIS A 138 3.67 -7.27 -18.53
CA HIS A 138 5.05 -7.55 -18.16
C HIS A 138 5.98 -6.46 -18.73
N SER A 139 7.21 -6.37 -18.22
CA SER A 139 8.16 -5.31 -18.59
C SER A 139 8.59 -5.32 -20.07
N ASP A 140 8.39 -6.43 -20.77
CA ASP A 140 8.63 -6.59 -22.21
C ASP A 140 7.43 -6.15 -23.07
N GLY A 141 6.36 -5.64 -22.45
CA GLY A 141 5.12 -5.24 -23.13
C GLY A 141 4.17 -6.41 -23.43
N SER A 142 4.54 -7.65 -23.10
CA SER A 142 3.65 -8.82 -23.22
C SER A 142 2.66 -8.88 -22.05
N PHE A 143 1.51 -9.51 -22.29
CA PHE A 143 0.59 -9.90 -21.22
C PHE A 143 0.74 -11.38 -20.93
N ARG A 144 0.83 -11.74 -19.65
CA ARG A 144 0.99 -13.12 -19.19
C ARG A 144 -0.18 -13.50 -18.28
N GLU A 145 -0.63 -14.75 -18.43
CA GLU A 145 -1.61 -15.34 -17.54
C GLU A 145 -0.93 -15.97 -16.32
N HIS A 146 -1.55 -15.82 -15.17
CA HIS A 146 -1.12 -16.38 -13.90
C HIS A 146 -2.33 -17.07 -13.26
N GLU A 147 -2.18 -18.34 -12.91
CA GLU A 147 -3.12 -19.03 -12.03
C GLU A 147 -2.82 -18.60 -10.58
N VAL A 148 -3.89 -18.30 -9.83
CA VAL A 148 -3.79 -17.76 -8.47
C VAL A 148 -4.87 -18.40 -7.61
N ASP A 149 -4.55 -18.60 -6.34
CA ASP A 149 -5.54 -18.91 -5.30
C ASP A 149 -6.17 -17.62 -4.75
N ASP A 150 -5.38 -16.55 -4.70
CA ASP A 150 -5.85 -15.26 -4.22
C ASP A 150 -5.08 -14.09 -4.84
N LEU A 151 -5.75 -12.96 -4.95
CA LEU A 151 -5.21 -11.71 -5.50
C LEU A 151 -5.65 -10.54 -4.61
N TRP A 152 -4.70 -9.69 -4.25
CA TRP A 152 -4.98 -8.47 -3.51
C TRP A 152 -4.15 -7.30 -4.03
N GLY A 153 -4.64 -6.08 -3.88
CA GLY A 153 -3.91 -4.92 -4.35
C GLY A 153 -4.60 -3.60 -4.11
N VAL A 154 -3.96 -2.55 -4.60
CA VAL A 154 -4.44 -1.17 -4.46
C VAL A 154 -4.11 -0.35 -5.70
N ASP A 155 -5.10 0.40 -6.17
CA ASP A 155 -4.88 1.54 -7.07
C ASP A 155 -4.37 2.71 -6.23
N LEU A 156 -3.11 3.07 -6.46
CA LEU A 156 -2.41 4.13 -5.73
C LEU A 156 -2.98 5.52 -6.05
N THR A 157 -3.55 5.70 -7.24
CA THR A 157 -4.20 6.95 -7.65
C THR A 157 -5.45 7.17 -6.80
N ALA A 158 -6.36 6.20 -6.80
CA ALA A 158 -7.56 6.24 -5.96
C ALA A 158 -7.21 6.35 -4.46
N LEU A 159 -6.07 5.78 -4.04
CA LEU A 159 -5.58 5.91 -2.66
C LEU A 159 -5.18 7.34 -2.32
N GLY A 160 -4.43 8.00 -3.19
CA GLY A 160 -4.07 9.41 -3.04
C GLY A 160 -5.31 10.29 -2.86
N GLU A 161 -6.35 10.06 -3.65
CA GLU A 161 -7.63 10.78 -3.54
C GLU A 161 -8.30 10.59 -2.17
N ARG A 162 -8.34 9.34 -1.65
CA ARG A 162 -8.89 9.05 -0.31
C ARG A 162 -8.08 9.66 0.82
N ALA A 163 -6.75 9.73 0.66
CA ALA A 163 -5.87 10.41 1.59
C ALA A 163 -5.97 11.94 1.49
N VAL A 164 -6.77 12.46 0.54
CA VAL A 164 -6.85 13.89 0.21
C VAL A 164 -5.46 14.45 -0.10
N ALA A 165 -4.62 13.63 -0.74
CA ALA A 165 -3.31 14.03 -1.18
C ALA A 165 -3.48 15.12 -2.24
N ARG A 166 -2.63 16.15 -2.18
CA ARG A 166 -2.58 17.16 -3.23
C ARG A 166 -2.26 16.51 -4.59
N PRO A 167 -2.71 17.06 -5.71
CA PRO A 167 -2.34 16.53 -7.02
C PRO A 167 -0.83 16.50 -7.22
N GLY A 168 -0.33 15.44 -7.87
CA GLY A 168 1.12 15.22 -8.08
C GLY A 168 1.92 14.83 -6.83
N ALA A 169 1.27 14.69 -5.66
CA ALA A 169 1.88 14.03 -4.50
C ALA A 169 2.07 12.53 -4.72
N VAL A 170 1.19 11.94 -5.52
CA VAL A 170 1.19 10.53 -5.91
C VAL A 170 1.40 10.46 -7.42
N ASN A 171 2.22 9.52 -7.86
CA ASN A 171 2.40 9.25 -9.29
C ASN A 171 1.09 8.71 -9.89
N ASP A 172 0.71 9.23 -11.05
CA ASP A 172 -0.51 8.82 -11.74
C ASP A 172 -0.37 7.39 -12.29
N ARG A 173 -1.37 6.54 -12.02
CA ARG A 173 -1.65 5.24 -12.68
C ARG A 173 -0.82 4.03 -12.27
N SER A 174 -0.36 3.96 -11.02
CA SER A 174 0.29 2.76 -10.50
C SER A 174 -0.66 1.88 -9.69
N VAL A 175 -0.63 0.57 -9.95
CA VAL A 175 -1.35 -0.44 -9.17
C VAL A 175 -0.32 -1.36 -8.53
N ALA A 176 -0.40 -1.52 -7.20
CA ALA A 176 0.41 -2.51 -6.49
C ALA A 176 -0.43 -3.76 -6.25
N LEU A 177 0.11 -4.94 -6.60
CA LEU A 177 -0.57 -6.22 -6.50
C LEU A 177 0.27 -7.25 -5.73
N ALA A 178 -0.41 -8.13 -5.02
CA ALA A 178 0.10 -9.38 -4.49
C ALA A 178 -0.72 -10.54 -5.08
N LEU A 179 -0.03 -11.60 -5.50
CA LEU A 179 -0.61 -12.81 -6.04
C LEU A 179 -0.20 -13.98 -5.15
N LEU A 180 -1.16 -14.76 -4.68
CA LEU A 180 -0.92 -16.02 -4.03
C LEU A 180 -1.07 -17.13 -5.07
N ALA A 181 0.02 -17.86 -5.32
CA ALA A 181 0.01 -18.98 -6.24
C ALA A 181 -0.74 -20.17 -5.63
N PRO A 182 -1.42 -21.00 -6.45
CA PRO A 182 -2.00 -22.25 -5.98
C PRO A 182 -0.94 -23.17 -5.38
N PRO A 183 -1.29 -23.97 -4.36
CA PRO A 183 -0.39 -24.97 -3.83
C PRO A 183 0.02 -25.89 -4.99
N PRO A 184 1.30 -26.27 -5.07
CA PRO A 184 1.75 -27.21 -6.09
C PRO A 184 0.96 -28.52 -5.99
N ASN A 185 0.61 -29.10 -7.15
CA ASN A 185 -0.12 -30.39 -7.24
C ASN A 185 0.59 -31.54 -6.51
N GLU A 186 1.91 -31.46 -6.44
CA GLU A 186 2.73 -32.28 -5.57
C GLU A 186 3.03 -31.43 -4.33
N GLY A 187 2.60 -31.89 -3.14
CA GLY A 187 2.91 -31.23 -1.88
C GLY A 187 4.42 -30.93 -1.78
N PRO A 188 4.85 -30.00 -0.89
CA PRO A 188 6.23 -29.55 -0.83
C PRO A 188 7.18 -30.75 -0.88
N SER A 189 8.19 -30.71 -1.76
CA SER A 189 9.20 -31.75 -1.88
C SER A 189 9.83 -31.99 -0.50
N GLN A 190 9.30 -32.98 0.22
CA GLN A 190 9.74 -33.34 1.55
C GLN A 190 11.18 -33.85 1.50
N ALA A 191 11.64 -34.26 0.32
CA ALA A 191 13.00 -34.74 0.07
C ALA A 191 14.08 -33.72 0.49
N GLY A 192 13.89 -32.42 0.27
CA GLY A 192 14.88 -31.41 0.63
C GLY A 192 15.06 -31.23 2.15
N ALA A 193 13.94 -31.18 2.87
CA ALA A 193 13.94 -31.09 4.34
C ALA A 193 14.42 -32.40 4.98
N VAL A 194 13.94 -33.55 4.49
CA VAL A 194 14.33 -34.88 4.99
C VAL A 194 15.83 -35.10 4.83
N VAL A 195 16.43 -34.75 3.68
CA VAL A 195 17.89 -34.90 3.47
C VAL A 195 18.70 -34.00 4.40
N ALA A 196 18.27 -32.75 4.64
CA ALA A 196 18.94 -31.85 5.59
C ALA A 196 18.81 -32.34 7.06
N LEU A 197 17.71 -33.02 7.38
CA LEU A 197 17.39 -33.49 8.73
C LEU A 197 18.00 -34.86 9.06
N GLU A 198 18.13 -35.76 8.08
CA GLU A 198 18.83 -37.05 8.22
C GLU A 198 20.30 -36.88 8.63
N ALA A 199 20.92 -35.74 8.27
CA ALA A 199 22.27 -35.40 8.68
C ALA A 199 22.42 -35.05 10.19
N LEU A 200 21.33 -34.84 10.92
CA LEU A 200 21.35 -34.31 12.30
C LEU A 200 21.26 -35.37 13.40
N ASP A 201 21.07 -36.66 13.09
CA ASP A 201 20.90 -37.76 14.07
C ASP A 201 19.91 -37.43 15.22
N ARG A 202 18.79 -36.79 14.85
CA ARG A 202 17.70 -36.40 15.77
C ARG A 202 16.35 -36.88 15.23
N ARG A 203 15.45 -37.24 16.15
CA ARG A 203 14.06 -37.57 15.82
C ARG A 203 13.32 -36.30 15.37
N PHE A 204 12.69 -36.39 14.22
CA PHE A 204 11.85 -35.32 13.69
C PHE A 204 10.37 -35.68 13.81
N VAL A 205 9.53 -34.69 14.13
CA VAL A 205 8.07 -34.85 14.25
C VAL A 205 7.40 -33.74 13.47
N TRP A 206 6.49 -34.11 12.57
CA TRP A 206 5.58 -33.19 11.90
C TRP A 206 4.44 -32.84 12.86
N ALA A 207 4.42 -31.60 13.35
CA ALA A 207 3.47 -31.15 14.37
C ALA A 207 2.45 -30.17 13.76
N GLY A 208 1.52 -30.71 12.97
CA GLY A 208 0.43 -29.94 12.38
C GLY A 208 0.84 -29.01 11.23
N THR A 209 -0.12 -28.18 10.82
CA THR A 209 0.03 -27.13 9.79
C THR A 209 0.59 -25.84 10.38
N GLU A 210 1.07 -24.93 9.52
CA GLU A 210 1.54 -23.59 9.95
C GLU A 210 0.42 -22.80 10.65
N ALA A 211 -0.81 -22.85 10.14
CA ALA A 211 -1.97 -22.20 10.74
C ALA A 211 -2.29 -22.74 12.14
N GLU A 212 -2.24 -24.07 12.33
CA GLU A 212 -2.44 -24.69 13.65
C GLU A 212 -1.34 -24.29 14.64
N ALA A 213 -0.09 -24.24 14.18
CA ALA A 213 1.02 -23.80 14.99
C ALA A 213 0.93 -22.30 15.35
N ALA A 214 0.60 -21.43 14.39
CA ALA A 214 0.38 -20.01 14.64
C ALA A 214 -0.71 -19.80 15.70
N LEU A 215 -1.85 -20.49 15.58
CA LEU A 215 -2.93 -20.47 16.55
C LEU A 215 -2.47 -20.94 17.93
N ALA A 216 -1.86 -22.13 18.01
CA ALA A 216 -1.40 -22.72 19.27
C ALA A 216 -0.39 -21.80 19.99
N GLY A 217 0.54 -21.20 19.25
CA GLY A 217 1.51 -20.26 19.81
C GLY A 217 0.86 -18.95 20.24
N ALA A 218 0.01 -18.34 19.41
CA ALA A 218 -0.66 -17.09 19.73
C ALA A 218 -1.56 -17.20 20.98
N LEU A 219 -2.25 -18.33 21.16
CA LEU A 219 -3.09 -18.61 22.33
C LEU A 219 -2.31 -18.78 23.64
N THR A 220 -0.97 -18.86 23.58
CA THR A 220 -0.13 -18.81 24.80
C THR A 220 0.08 -17.38 25.31
N THR A 221 -0.46 -16.38 24.61
CA THR A 221 -0.48 -14.99 25.08
C THR A 221 -1.25 -14.89 26.40
N PRO A 222 -0.68 -14.29 27.46
CA PRO A 222 -1.39 -14.11 28.73
C PRO A 222 -2.70 -13.34 28.52
N GLY A 223 -3.81 -13.93 28.99
CA GLY A 223 -5.16 -13.37 28.84
C GLY A 223 -5.88 -13.76 27.55
N ALA A 224 -5.25 -14.50 26.63
CA ALA A 224 -5.89 -15.01 25.42
C ALA A 224 -7.03 -15.99 25.74
N GLN A 225 -8.19 -15.76 25.15
CA GLN A 225 -9.31 -16.71 25.17
C GLN A 225 -9.11 -17.80 24.12
N ARG A 226 -9.58 -19.02 24.40
CA ARG A 226 -9.54 -20.12 23.41
C ARG A 226 -10.35 -19.83 22.14
N SER A 227 -11.33 -18.93 22.25
CA SER A 227 -12.15 -18.47 21.13
C SER A 227 -11.55 -17.29 20.37
N ALA A 228 -10.33 -16.86 20.72
CA ALA A 228 -9.70 -15.74 20.04
C ALA A 228 -9.42 -16.06 18.56
N ILE A 229 -9.60 -15.05 17.72
CA ILE A 229 -9.19 -15.10 16.32
C ILE A 229 -7.73 -14.68 16.26
N VAL A 230 -6.91 -15.45 15.57
CA VAL A 230 -5.50 -15.13 15.35
C VAL A 230 -5.34 -14.56 13.97
N VAL A 231 -4.68 -13.40 13.89
CA VAL A 231 -4.28 -12.77 12.63
C VAL A 231 -2.76 -12.77 12.58
N ASP A 232 -2.19 -13.69 11.82
CA ASP A 232 -0.74 -13.72 11.55
C ASP A 232 -0.45 -12.87 10.32
N ILE A 233 0.29 -11.79 10.52
CA ILE A 233 0.67 -10.89 9.44
C ILE A 233 2.12 -11.20 9.07
N GLY A 234 2.28 -11.84 7.92
CA GLY A 234 3.58 -12.17 7.36
C GLY A 234 4.18 -11.06 6.50
N ALA A 235 5.20 -11.44 5.74
CA ALA A 235 5.77 -10.60 4.69
C ALA A 235 4.85 -10.63 3.46
N GLY A 236 4.55 -11.81 2.93
CA GLY A 236 3.75 -11.99 1.72
C GLY A 236 2.25 -12.19 1.98
N THR A 237 1.89 -12.86 3.08
CA THR A 237 0.52 -13.32 3.36
C THR A 237 -0.03 -12.81 4.69
N ILE A 238 -1.36 -12.78 4.79
CA ILE A 238 -2.09 -12.62 6.04
C ILE A 238 -2.90 -13.88 6.28
N ASP A 239 -2.66 -14.54 7.40
CA ASP A 239 -3.36 -15.75 7.80
C ASP A 239 -4.35 -15.40 8.91
N VAL A 240 -5.63 -15.69 8.67
CA VAL A 240 -6.70 -15.48 9.65
C VAL A 240 -7.23 -16.83 10.10
N VAL A 241 -7.03 -17.15 11.38
CA VAL A 241 -7.37 -18.44 11.97
C VAL A 241 -8.36 -18.23 13.12
N GLY A 242 -9.56 -18.77 13.00
CA GLY A 242 -10.60 -18.74 14.04
C GLY A 242 -10.81 -20.10 14.72
N THR A 243 -11.94 -20.26 15.42
CA THR A 243 -12.31 -21.53 16.08
C THR A 243 -12.76 -22.63 15.13
N SER A 244 -13.19 -22.27 13.92
CA SER A 244 -13.42 -23.23 12.84
C SER A 244 -12.07 -23.53 12.18
N ALA A 245 -11.63 -24.79 12.23
CA ALA A 245 -10.25 -25.22 11.96
C ALA A 245 -9.68 -24.90 10.55
N VAL A 246 -10.46 -24.33 9.63
CA VAL A 246 -9.99 -23.94 8.30
C VAL A 246 -9.62 -22.46 8.33
N GLY A 247 -8.33 -22.17 8.52
CA GLY A 247 -7.79 -20.81 8.39
C GLY A 247 -7.87 -20.31 6.95
N THR A 248 -7.96 -18.99 6.78
CA THR A 248 -7.90 -18.33 5.47
C THR A 248 -6.53 -17.70 5.27
N VAL A 249 -5.84 -18.06 4.19
CA VAL A 249 -4.56 -17.48 3.76
C VAL A 249 -4.85 -16.46 2.67
N LEU A 250 -4.36 -15.23 2.85
CA LEU A 250 -4.63 -14.13 1.93
C LEU A 250 -3.34 -13.55 1.38
N ALA A 251 -3.31 -13.28 0.08
CA ALA A 251 -2.25 -12.55 -0.59
C ALA A 251 -2.16 -11.12 -0.05
N GLY A 252 -0.94 -10.62 0.11
CA GLY A 252 -0.67 -9.21 0.37
C GLY A 252 -0.62 -8.85 1.86
N ALA A 253 0.60 -8.69 2.37
CA ALA A 253 0.85 -8.22 3.72
C ALA A 253 1.94 -7.12 3.75
N GLY A 254 3.02 -7.35 4.49
CA GLY A 254 4.11 -6.39 4.65
C GLY A 254 4.82 -6.00 3.36
N GLU A 255 5.07 -6.93 2.44
CA GLU A 255 5.78 -6.67 1.18
C GLU A 255 4.96 -5.85 0.20
N LEU A 256 3.65 -6.10 0.13
CA LEU A 256 2.75 -5.29 -0.70
C LEU A 256 2.72 -3.84 -0.22
N LEU A 257 2.73 -3.63 1.11
CA LEU A 257 2.85 -2.30 1.70
C LEU A 257 4.20 -1.64 1.33
N THR A 258 5.30 -2.38 1.35
CA THR A 258 6.62 -1.87 0.95
C THR A 258 6.66 -1.46 -0.51
N VAL A 259 6.15 -2.31 -1.40
CA VAL A 259 6.11 -2.02 -2.84
C VAL A 259 5.25 -0.78 -3.10
N SER A 260 4.13 -0.65 -2.41
CA SER A 260 3.25 0.52 -2.51
C SER A 260 3.94 1.80 -2.03
N VAL A 261 4.64 1.76 -0.89
CA VAL A 261 5.40 2.92 -0.39
C VAL A 261 6.57 3.28 -1.31
N ALA A 262 7.29 2.29 -1.81
CA ALA A 262 8.40 2.49 -2.74
C ALA A 262 7.93 3.21 -4.02
N GLU A 263 6.83 2.74 -4.60
CA GLU A 263 6.22 3.31 -5.80
C GLU A 263 5.68 4.73 -5.57
N LEU A 264 4.97 4.95 -4.45
CA LEU A 264 4.40 6.24 -4.10
C LEU A 264 5.46 7.32 -3.87
N MET A 265 6.54 6.98 -3.17
CA MET A 265 7.59 7.92 -2.80
C MET A 265 8.73 7.99 -3.83
N GLY A 266 8.75 7.10 -4.82
CA GLY A 266 9.86 6.99 -5.78
C GLY A 266 11.19 6.59 -5.13
N ILE A 267 11.15 5.71 -4.12
CA ILE A 267 12.32 5.26 -3.35
C ILE A 267 12.56 3.76 -3.50
N SER A 268 13.76 3.30 -3.10
CA SER A 268 14.06 1.86 -3.13
C SER A 268 13.20 1.07 -2.13
N ARG A 269 12.93 -0.22 -2.43
CA ARG A 269 12.21 -1.13 -1.50
C ARG A 269 12.89 -1.20 -0.13
N GLY A 270 14.22 -1.19 -0.09
CA GLY A 270 14.99 -1.18 1.16
C GLY A 270 14.73 0.05 2.02
N GLN A 271 14.59 1.24 1.41
CA GLN A 271 14.18 2.45 2.14
C GLN A 271 12.71 2.41 2.56
N ALA A 272 11.83 1.96 1.66
CA ALA A 272 10.40 1.84 1.92
C ALA A 272 10.08 0.92 3.12
N GLU A 273 10.88 -0.13 3.33
CA GLU A 273 10.77 -1.00 4.51
C GLU A 273 10.93 -0.26 5.84
N TRP A 274 11.71 0.83 5.90
CA TRP A 274 11.84 1.68 7.08
C TRP A 274 10.75 2.74 7.12
N VAL A 275 10.49 3.39 5.99
CA VAL A 275 9.53 4.48 5.86
C VAL A 275 8.09 4.06 6.22
N LYS A 276 7.71 2.82 5.94
CA LYS A 276 6.35 2.32 6.25
C LYS A 276 6.07 2.09 7.74
N ARG A 277 7.10 1.94 8.59
CA ARG A 277 6.96 1.38 9.96
C ARG A 277 6.35 2.33 10.98
N GLY A 278 6.40 3.63 10.75
CA GLY A 278 5.97 4.57 11.78
C GLY A 278 6.18 6.03 11.43
N PRO A 279 6.11 6.89 12.45
CA PRO A 279 6.14 8.34 12.28
C PRO A 279 7.40 8.86 11.57
N CYS A 280 7.24 9.96 10.84
CA CYS A 280 8.33 10.74 10.28
C CYS A 280 8.51 12.09 11.01
N GLU A 281 9.64 12.73 10.76
CA GLU A 281 9.91 14.12 11.15
C GLU A 281 10.42 14.91 9.93
N ARG A 282 10.15 16.22 9.86
CA ARG A 282 10.81 17.14 8.92
C ARG A 282 12.06 17.73 9.58
N VAL A 283 13.19 17.69 8.88
CA VAL A 283 14.37 18.47 9.27
C VAL A 283 14.24 19.91 8.73
N GLU A 284 13.93 20.88 9.58
CA GLU A 284 13.89 22.31 9.19
C GLU A 284 15.28 22.97 9.24
N ALA A 285 16.13 22.50 10.16
CA ALA A 285 17.51 22.94 10.32
C ALA A 285 18.33 21.79 10.95
N PRO A 286 19.68 21.86 10.98
CA PRO A 286 20.52 20.77 11.51
C PRO A 286 20.13 20.28 12.92
N HIS A 287 19.57 21.15 13.76
CA HIS A 287 19.09 20.79 15.10
C HIS A 287 17.58 20.89 15.27
N VAL A 288 16.79 21.21 14.24
CA VAL A 288 15.34 21.46 14.37
C VAL A 288 14.56 20.43 13.57
N LEU A 289 13.79 19.62 14.30
CA LEU A 289 12.90 18.60 13.75
C LEU A 289 11.45 19.00 14.02
N VAL A 290 10.56 18.70 13.08
CA VAL A 290 9.11 18.90 13.24
C VAL A 290 8.39 17.58 13.03
N ASP A 291 7.64 17.14 14.03
CA ASP A 291 6.91 15.87 13.96
C ASP A 291 5.60 15.98 13.15
N GLU A 292 4.87 14.87 13.05
CA GLU A 292 3.60 14.78 12.32
C GLU A 292 2.47 15.62 12.93
N SER A 293 2.60 16.06 14.18
CA SER A 293 1.67 16.96 14.86
C SER A 293 2.01 18.44 14.63
N GLY A 294 3.18 18.73 14.05
CA GLY A 294 3.71 20.07 13.90
C GLY A 294 4.53 20.57 15.10
N LEU A 295 4.77 19.71 16.09
CA LEU A 295 5.59 20.07 17.25
C LEU A 295 7.05 20.11 16.84
N ARG A 296 7.72 21.22 17.18
CA ARG A 296 9.16 21.36 16.99
C ARG A 296 9.92 20.77 18.17
N ARG A 297 10.97 20.01 17.88
CA ARG A 297 11.93 19.54 18.88
C ARG A 297 13.36 19.77 18.42
N PHE A 298 14.27 19.83 19.39
CA PHE A 298 15.70 19.94 19.11
C PHE A 298 16.35 18.56 19.12
N ALA A 299 17.20 18.29 18.11
CA ALA A 299 18.03 17.09 18.07
C ALA A 299 19.28 17.27 18.94
N ASP A 300 19.65 16.24 19.70
CA ASP A 300 20.84 16.24 20.58
C ASP A 300 22.13 16.41 19.77
N GLU A 301 22.19 15.75 18.61
CA GLU A 301 23.27 15.87 17.63
C GLU A 301 22.77 16.51 16.33
N PRO A 302 23.61 17.26 15.61
CA PRO A 302 23.21 17.84 14.34
C PRO A 302 22.91 16.73 13.32
N VAL A 303 21.70 16.77 12.76
CA VAL A 303 21.31 15.95 11.62
C VAL A 303 22.17 16.31 10.40
N PRO A 304 22.58 15.33 9.57
CA PRO A 304 23.36 15.61 8.36
C PRO A 304 22.74 16.71 7.50
N THR A 305 23.57 17.63 7.01
CA THR A 305 23.12 18.81 6.24
C THR A 305 22.35 18.44 4.98
N GLY A 306 22.67 17.30 4.35
CA GLY A 306 21.95 16.75 3.20
C GLY A 306 20.50 16.33 3.50
N SER A 307 20.12 16.22 4.77
CA SER A 307 18.76 15.90 5.20
C SER A 307 17.92 17.14 5.49
N VAL A 308 18.49 18.35 5.50
CA VAL A 308 17.72 19.59 5.70
C VAL A 308 16.69 19.74 4.58
N GLY A 309 15.44 20.01 4.96
CA GLY A 309 14.29 20.05 4.04
C GLY A 309 13.62 18.68 3.81
N TRP A 310 14.21 17.56 4.27
CA TRP A 310 13.66 16.22 4.05
C TRP A 310 12.79 15.73 5.21
N LEU A 311 11.83 14.87 4.87
CA LEU A 311 11.17 13.99 5.80
C LEU A 311 12.16 12.87 6.09
N VAL A 312 12.32 12.56 7.37
CA VAL A 312 13.20 11.52 7.87
C VAL A 312 12.43 10.52 8.72
N VAL A 313 12.87 9.27 8.69
CA VAL A 313 12.46 8.23 9.63
C VAL A 313 13.71 7.66 10.32
N PRO A 314 13.59 6.97 11.46
CA PRO A 314 14.69 6.20 12.03
C PRO A 314 15.18 5.14 11.04
N GLY A 315 16.45 5.22 10.65
CA GLY A 315 17.11 4.27 9.78
C GLY A 315 18.22 3.48 10.48
N PRO A 316 18.84 2.53 9.78
CA PRO A 316 19.87 1.65 10.36
C PRO A 316 21.18 2.39 10.72
N ALA A 317 21.42 3.55 10.13
CA ALA A 317 22.63 4.36 10.32
C ALA A 317 22.31 5.79 10.80
N GLY A 318 21.14 6.00 11.41
CA GLY A 318 20.62 7.32 11.78
C GLY A 318 19.41 7.76 10.93
N PRO A 319 19.05 9.05 10.96
CA PRO A 319 17.90 9.57 10.21
C PRO A 319 18.00 9.26 8.71
N LEU A 320 16.95 8.63 8.16
CA LEU A 320 16.85 8.24 6.76
C LEU A 320 15.94 9.23 6.01
N PRO A 321 16.48 10.12 5.16
CA PRO A 321 15.67 11.04 4.35
C PRO A 321 14.96 10.30 3.22
N PHE A 322 13.70 10.68 2.92
CA PHE A 322 12.93 10.02 1.85
C PHE A 322 12.02 10.92 1.00
N GLU A 323 11.48 12.04 1.51
CA GLU A 323 10.62 12.93 0.70
C GLU A 323 10.73 14.40 1.16
N GLN A 324 10.81 15.35 0.22
CA GLN A 324 10.95 16.78 0.51
C GLN A 324 9.64 17.54 0.34
N ARG A 325 8.81 17.11 -0.60
CA ARG A 325 7.67 17.88 -1.07
C ARG A 325 6.48 17.73 -0.13
N LEU A 326 6.25 16.55 0.45
CA LEU A 326 5.09 16.28 1.32
C LEU A 326 5.33 16.76 2.74
N ALA A 327 4.38 17.46 3.37
CA ALA A 327 4.42 17.76 4.80
C ALA A 327 4.36 16.47 5.66
N PRO A 328 4.84 16.51 6.92
CA PRO A 328 4.77 15.35 7.83
C PRO A 328 3.35 14.76 7.97
N SER A 329 2.34 15.62 8.07
CA SER A 329 0.94 15.21 8.17
C SER A 329 0.37 14.63 6.87
N GLU A 330 0.82 15.10 5.71
CA GLU A 330 0.44 14.54 4.40
C GLU A 330 0.98 13.10 4.27
N TRP A 331 2.24 12.87 4.65
CA TRP A 331 2.80 11.51 4.68
C TRP A 331 2.07 10.63 5.69
N ARG A 332 1.79 11.12 6.90
CA ARG A 332 0.99 10.39 7.90
C ARG A 332 -0.35 9.93 7.32
N ALA A 333 -1.08 10.83 6.66
CA ALA A 333 -2.37 10.50 6.05
C ALA A 333 -2.23 9.39 4.99
N LEU A 334 -1.27 9.52 4.06
CA LEU A 334 -0.98 8.51 3.04
C LEU A 334 -0.60 7.15 3.66
N ARG A 335 0.31 7.15 4.65
CA ARG A 335 0.78 5.94 5.33
C ARG A 335 -0.36 5.20 6.03
N LEU A 336 -1.21 5.93 6.75
CA LEU A 336 -2.36 5.35 7.46
C LEU A 336 -3.40 4.81 6.47
N THR A 337 -3.69 5.54 5.39
CA THR A 337 -4.61 5.06 4.34
C THR A 337 -4.08 3.80 3.65
N LEU A 338 -2.78 3.73 3.36
CA LEU A 338 -2.13 2.51 2.85
C LEU A 338 -2.30 1.31 3.78
N LYS A 339 -1.98 1.46 5.06
CA LYS A 339 -2.13 0.37 6.04
C LYS A 339 -3.60 -0.05 6.16
N GLN A 340 -4.51 0.92 6.18
CA GLN A 340 -5.94 0.65 6.30
C GLN A 340 -6.49 -0.08 5.08
N ASP A 341 -6.06 0.30 3.87
CA ASP A 341 -6.50 -0.33 2.63
C ASP A 341 -5.88 -1.71 2.44
N LEU A 342 -4.57 -1.81 2.60
CA LEU A 342 -3.82 -3.03 2.29
C LEU A 342 -3.93 -4.09 3.37
N ILE A 343 -3.81 -3.71 4.65
CA ILE A 343 -3.87 -4.67 5.76
C ILE A 343 -5.31 -4.76 6.29
N GLY A 344 -5.91 -3.61 6.63
CA GLY A 344 -7.26 -3.59 7.18
C GLY A 344 -8.32 -4.06 6.19
N GLY A 345 -8.24 -3.68 4.92
CA GLY A 345 -9.14 -4.16 3.87
C GLY A 345 -9.02 -5.67 3.63
N ASN A 346 -7.79 -6.18 3.68
CA ASN A 346 -7.52 -7.60 3.49
C ASN A 346 -8.04 -8.44 4.67
N ILE A 347 -7.80 -8.02 5.92
CA ILE A 347 -8.36 -8.70 7.10
C ILE A 347 -9.88 -8.70 7.07
N ARG A 348 -10.51 -7.59 6.66
CA ARG A 348 -11.98 -7.48 6.61
C ARG A 348 -12.62 -8.49 5.66
N ARG A 349 -11.99 -8.78 4.51
CA ARG A 349 -12.54 -9.76 3.56
C ARG A 349 -12.43 -11.20 4.07
N ALA A 350 -11.41 -11.50 4.89
CA ALA A 350 -11.27 -12.79 5.56
C ALA A 350 -12.45 -13.09 6.50
N VAL A 351 -13.01 -12.05 7.12
CA VAL A 351 -14.03 -12.19 8.16
C VAL A 351 -15.35 -11.49 7.79
N SER A 352 -15.77 -11.72 6.55
CA SER A 352 -16.99 -11.13 5.97
C SER A 352 -18.29 -11.50 6.70
N SER A 353 -18.30 -12.62 7.45
CA SER A 353 -19.45 -13.05 8.26
C SER A 353 -19.58 -12.32 9.60
N GLY A 354 -18.63 -11.45 9.95
CA GLY A 354 -18.55 -10.74 11.22
C GLY A 354 -17.86 -11.55 12.32
N VAL A 355 -17.19 -10.83 13.24
CA VAL A 355 -16.41 -11.40 14.36
C VAL A 355 -17.12 -11.33 15.71
N GLY A 356 -18.21 -10.56 15.82
CA GLY A 356 -18.82 -10.26 17.12
C GLY A 356 -17.84 -9.62 18.10
N GLN A 357 -18.07 -9.81 19.40
CA GLN A 357 -17.14 -9.40 20.48
C GLN A 357 -16.06 -10.45 20.72
N SER A 358 -15.33 -10.82 19.66
CA SER A 358 -14.21 -11.76 19.79
C SER A 358 -12.91 -11.02 20.11
N ASP A 359 -12.08 -11.64 20.95
CA ASP A 359 -10.69 -11.24 21.09
C ASP A 359 -9.94 -11.56 19.79
N VAL A 360 -9.10 -10.64 19.34
CA VAL A 360 -8.27 -10.81 18.15
C VAL A 360 -6.81 -10.68 18.56
N ILE A 361 -6.02 -11.73 18.35
CA ILE A 361 -4.59 -11.73 18.67
C ILE A 361 -3.81 -11.55 17.38
N VAL A 362 -3.12 -10.42 17.26
CA VAL A 362 -2.29 -10.10 16.10
C VAL A 362 -0.85 -10.51 16.37
N VAL A 363 -0.32 -11.38 15.52
CA VAL A 363 1.07 -11.86 15.55
C VAL A 363 1.77 -11.62 14.22
N GLY A 364 3.05 -11.94 14.15
CA GLY A 364 3.87 -11.73 12.97
C GLY A 364 4.71 -10.45 13.05
N GLY A 365 5.51 -10.21 12.01
CA GLY A 365 6.46 -9.10 11.97
C GLY A 365 5.79 -7.72 12.09
N PRO A 366 4.81 -7.39 11.24
CA PRO A 366 4.09 -6.12 11.24
C PRO A 366 3.23 -5.88 12.49
N ALA A 367 2.94 -6.89 13.32
CA ALA A 367 2.20 -6.69 14.57
C ALA A 367 2.94 -5.76 15.55
N GLY A 368 4.25 -5.54 15.39
CA GLY A 368 5.04 -4.60 16.18
C GLY A 368 4.77 -3.13 15.86
N ASP A 369 3.97 -2.84 14.83
CA ASP A 369 3.57 -1.51 14.42
C ASP A 369 2.20 -1.16 15.04
N ASP A 370 2.14 -0.11 15.86
CA ASP A 370 0.90 0.29 16.54
C ASP A 370 -0.18 0.74 15.55
N GLU A 371 0.20 1.31 14.40
CA GLU A 371 -0.75 1.71 13.37
C GLU A 371 -1.41 0.49 12.70
N VAL A 372 -0.71 -0.66 12.66
CA VAL A 372 -1.29 -1.92 12.17
C VAL A 372 -2.37 -2.44 13.12
N LEU A 373 -2.17 -2.35 14.44
CA LEU A 373 -3.20 -2.73 15.42
C LEU A 373 -4.45 -1.87 15.28
N ASP A 374 -4.28 -0.56 15.11
CA ASP A 374 -5.38 0.36 14.82
C ASP A 374 -6.10 -0.01 13.52
N CYS A 375 -5.37 -0.44 12.49
CA CYS A 375 -5.98 -0.92 11.25
C CYS A 375 -6.81 -2.18 11.45
N VAL A 376 -6.36 -3.12 12.28
CA VAL A 376 -7.14 -4.32 12.64
C VAL A 376 -8.40 -3.92 13.41
N ALA A 377 -8.29 -3.00 14.38
CA ALA A 377 -9.43 -2.50 15.14
C ALA A 377 -10.52 -1.87 14.25
N ARG A 378 -10.10 -1.07 13.26
CA ARG A 378 -11.02 -0.46 12.29
C ARG A 378 -11.56 -1.48 11.28
N ALA A 379 -10.78 -2.49 10.93
CA ALA A 379 -11.20 -3.54 10.00
C ALA A 379 -12.27 -4.46 10.58
N LEU A 380 -12.25 -4.64 11.91
CA LEU A 380 -13.11 -5.58 12.63
C LEU A 380 -13.91 -4.86 13.73
N PRO A 381 -14.95 -4.08 13.37
CA PRO A 381 -15.76 -3.36 14.36
C PRO A 381 -16.38 -4.31 15.39
N GLY A 382 -16.17 -4.00 16.67
CA GLY A 382 -16.68 -4.79 17.80
C GLY A 382 -15.73 -5.87 18.32
N ALA A 383 -14.67 -6.22 17.57
CA ALA A 383 -13.59 -7.05 18.09
C ALA A 383 -12.69 -6.27 19.05
N ILE A 384 -11.95 -7.01 19.87
CA ILE A 384 -10.94 -6.48 20.78
C ILE A 384 -9.56 -6.94 20.28
N PRO A 385 -8.90 -6.16 19.42
CA PRO A 385 -7.57 -6.50 18.94
C PRO A 385 -6.51 -6.25 20.02
N GLY A 386 -5.61 -7.21 20.14
CA GLY A 386 -4.45 -7.15 21.00
C GLY A 386 -3.22 -7.68 20.28
N ARG A 387 -2.07 -7.07 20.58
CA ARG A 387 -0.77 -7.59 20.17
C ARG A 387 -0.48 -8.88 20.93
N GLY A 388 -0.07 -9.92 20.21
CA GLY A 388 0.37 -11.17 20.83
C GLY A 388 1.57 -10.96 21.76
N ASN A 389 1.62 -11.76 22.82
CA ASN A 389 2.78 -11.90 23.69
C ASN A 389 3.01 -13.39 23.94
N VAL A 390 3.48 -14.07 22.90
CA VAL A 390 3.68 -15.52 22.85
C VAL A 390 4.51 -15.97 24.06
N ALA A 391 4.03 -16.99 24.76
CA ALA A 391 4.58 -17.50 26.02
C ALA A 391 4.75 -16.45 27.14
N GLY A 392 4.12 -15.28 27.03
CA GLY A 392 4.25 -14.16 27.96
C GLY A 392 5.58 -13.38 27.87
N VAL A 393 6.53 -13.82 27.05
CA VAL A 393 7.90 -13.27 27.03
C VAL A 393 8.49 -13.10 25.62
N LEU A 394 7.90 -13.68 24.58
CA LEU A 394 8.41 -13.65 23.21
C LEU A 394 7.80 -12.53 22.35
N GLY A 395 6.84 -11.79 22.91
CA GLY A 395 6.13 -10.73 22.21
C GLY A 395 5.29 -11.26 21.06
N HIS A 396 5.13 -10.45 20.01
CA HIS A 396 4.28 -10.76 18.86
C HIS A 396 4.95 -11.64 17.79
N ARG A 397 6.15 -12.14 18.07
CA ARG A 397 6.93 -13.00 17.18
C ARG A 397 6.87 -14.45 17.65
N TRP A 398 7.38 -15.36 16.83
CA TRP A 398 7.60 -16.77 17.19
C TRP A 398 6.33 -17.58 17.46
N ALA A 399 5.15 -17.11 17.05
CA ALA A 399 3.89 -17.84 17.24
C ALA A 399 3.95 -19.24 16.63
N VAL A 400 4.29 -19.37 15.35
CA VAL A 400 4.46 -20.67 14.67
C VAL A 400 5.51 -21.54 15.38
N ALA A 401 6.72 -21.02 15.59
CA ALA A 401 7.82 -21.79 16.17
C ALA A 401 7.48 -22.33 17.58
N TYR A 402 6.89 -21.51 18.43
CA TYR A 402 6.47 -21.93 19.78
C TYR A 402 5.26 -22.86 19.73
N GLY A 403 4.31 -22.59 18.82
CA GLY A 403 3.15 -23.44 18.61
C GLY A 403 3.50 -24.85 18.17
N LEU A 404 4.51 -25.03 17.32
CA LEU A 404 5.03 -26.36 16.97
C LEU A 404 5.51 -27.14 18.21
N VAL A 405 6.13 -26.47 19.18
CA VAL A 405 6.52 -27.10 20.46
C VAL A 405 5.29 -27.52 21.25
N VAL A 406 4.28 -26.64 21.34
CA VAL A 406 3.01 -26.94 22.01
C VAL A 406 2.34 -28.17 21.37
N LEU A 407 2.19 -28.17 20.05
CA LEU A 407 1.58 -29.28 19.31
C LEU A 407 2.37 -30.58 19.47
N ALA A 408 3.70 -30.54 19.39
CA ALA A 408 4.55 -31.72 19.58
C ALA A 408 4.45 -32.31 20.99
N THR A 409 4.33 -31.46 22.02
CA THR A 409 4.14 -31.94 23.41
C THR A 409 2.79 -32.63 23.60
N LEU A 410 1.73 -32.15 22.95
CA LEU A 410 0.41 -32.79 22.97
C LEU A 410 0.44 -34.16 22.28
N LEU A 411 1.07 -34.27 21.11
CA LEU A 411 1.24 -35.53 20.39
C LEU A 411 2.02 -36.58 21.21
N SER A 412 3.01 -36.12 22.00
CA SER A 412 3.80 -37.01 22.87
C SER A 412 3.00 -37.49 24.09
N ALA A 413 2.08 -36.67 24.59
CA ALA A 413 1.20 -37.03 25.71
C ALA A 413 0.12 -38.05 25.29
N ASP A 414 -0.46 -37.90 24.10
CA ASP A 414 -1.45 -38.84 23.57
C ASP A 414 -0.83 -40.21 23.22
N GLY A 415 0.42 -40.23 22.75
CA GLY A 415 1.17 -41.47 22.47
C GLY A 415 1.60 -42.27 23.71
N ALA A 416 1.56 -41.67 24.90
CA ALA A 416 1.83 -42.37 26.17
C ALA A 416 0.58 -43.06 26.76
N GLY A 417 -0.61 -42.81 26.20
CA GLY A 417 -1.88 -43.39 26.65
C GLY A 417 -2.29 -44.69 25.95
N SER A 418 -1.58 -45.13 24.90
CA SER A 418 -1.92 -46.33 24.11
C SER A 418 -1.01 -47.55 24.37
N THR A 419 -0.38 -47.61 25.55
CA THR A 419 0.26 -48.83 26.06
C THR A 419 -0.48 -49.30 27.30
N HIS A 420 -1.62 -49.95 27.08
CA HIS A 420 -2.21 -50.87 28.04
C HIS A 420 -2.29 -52.24 27.37
N ASP A 421 -1.50 -53.15 27.94
CA ASP A 421 -1.45 -54.63 27.88
C ASP A 421 -1.43 -55.36 26.53
#